data_AF-D0LYL6-F1
#
_entry.id   AF-D0LYL6-F1
#
_cell.length_a   1.000
_cell.length_b   1.000
_cell.length_c   1.000
_cell.angle_alpha   90.00
_cell.angle_beta   90.00
_cell.angle_gamma   90.00
#
_symmetry.space_group_name_H-M   'P 1'
#
loop_
_entity.id
_entity.type
_entity.pdbx_description
1 polymer ?
#
loop_
_entity_poly.entity_id
_entity_poly.type
_entity_poly.pdbx_seq_one_letter_code
_entity_poly.pdbx_strand_id
1 'polypeptide(L)'
;MSHGRDRAYRRLYEPLSTLKPVAEGVCDAIWIVDGPVVRMSFPLGLQVPFPTRTTVVRLSDGGLWVHSPGALPPSLAREVVFFHRASRTLILTDLIENFEVDTLRWPWSWLMRLSGAMHPDGKAPVDMRKTFRKGREAARASLARMLAWQPERVVISHGTWYQSHGTAELERAFRWLR
;
A
#
# COMPACT_ATOMS: atom_id res chain seq x y z
N MET A 1 -21.58 -19.91 2.59
CA MET A 1 -20.72 -19.79 3.80
C MET A 1 -19.77 -18.58 3.78
N SER A 2 -20.14 -17.42 3.18
CA SER A 2 -19.24 -16.24 3.03
C SER A 2 -19.40 -15.14 4.11
N HIS A 3 -20.44 -15.20 4.95
CA HIS A 3 -20.82 -14.12 5.88
C HIS A 3 -19.89 -13.92 7.09
N GLY A 4 -18.99 -14.87 7.38
CA GLY A 4 -18.03 -14.78 8.49
C GLY A 4 -16.73 -14.06 8.11
N ARG A 5 -16.23 -14.28 6.89
CA ARG A 5 -14.96 -13.73 6.40
C ARG A 5 -15.08 -12.26 5.98
N ASP A 6 -16.21 -11.88 5.39
CA ASP A 6 -16.52 -10.49 5.03
C ASP A 6 -16.58 -9.56 6.27
N ARG A 7 -16.94 -10.12 7.44
CA ARG A 7 -16.96 -9.41 8.73
C ARG A 7 -15.56 -9.18 9.32
N ALA A 8 -14.64 -10.14 9.20
CA ALA A 8 -13.28 -10.00 9.67
C ALA A 8 -12.50 -8.96 8.82
N TYR A 9 -12.69 -9.01 7.50
CA TYR A 9 -12.13 -8.03 6.56
C TYR A 9 -12.57 -6.60 6.90
N ARG A 10 -13.87 -6.37 7.14
CA ARG A 10 -14.37 -5.01 7.51
C ARG A 10 -13.78 -4.48 8.82
N ARG A 11 -13.59 -5.33 9.83
CA ARG A 11 -13.03 -4.92 11.13
C ARG A 11 -11.62 -4.36 11.04
N LEU A 12 -10.83 -4.75 10.05
CA LEU A 12 -9.45 -4.26 9.88
C LEU A 12 -9.41 -2.79 9.44
N TYR A 13 -10.43 -2.34 8.70
CA TYR A 13 -10.49 -0.98 8.14
C TYR A 13 -11.43 -0.06 8.92
N GLU A 14 -12.39 -0.60 9.67
CA GLU A 14 -13.31 0.20 10.48
C GLU A 14 -12.60 0.88 11.68
N PRO A 15 -13.06 2.08 12.10
CA PRO A 15 -14.10 2.88 11.45
C PRO A 15 -13.60 3.52 10.14
N LEU A 16 -14.45 3.50 9.12
CA LEU A 16 -14.18 4.15 7.83
C LEU A 16 -14.36 5.67 7.95
N SER A 17 -13.74 6.42 7.03
CA SER A 17 -13.83 7.89 6.96
C SER A 17 -13.50 8.60 8.27
N THR A 18 -12.66 7.96 9.11
CA THR A 18 -12.25 8.44 10.42
C THR A 18 -10.73 8.51 10.46
N LEU A 19 -10.19 9.56 11.10
CA LEU A 19 -8.75 9.68 11.34
C LEU A 19 -8.30 8.62 12.34
N LYS A 20 -7.40 7.74 11.92
CA LYS A 20 -6.79 6.72 12.75
C LYS A 20 -5.31 7.04 12.95
N PRO A 21 -4.84 7.24 14.20
CA PRO A 21 -3.46 7.63 14.45
C PRO A 21 -2.51 6.50 14.05
N VAL A 22 -1.44 6.85 13.34
CA VAL A 22 -0.33 5.96 12.98
C VAL A 22 0.91 6.29 13.80
N ALA A 23 1.20 7.58 13.95
CA ALA A 23 2.29 8.07 14.76
C ALA A 23 2.04 9.52 15.19
N GLU A 24 2.46 9.86 16.40
CA GLU A 24 2.37 11.22 16.94
C GLU A 24 3.73 11.62 17.50
N GLY A 25 4.20 12.80 17.12
CA GLY A 25 5.35 13.48 17.68
C GLY A 25 4.94 14.81 18.32
N VAL A 26 5.92 15.61 18.72
CA VAL A 26 5.68 16.84 19.50
C VAL A 26 4.99 17.91 18.65
N CYS A 27 5.33 18.01 17.36
CA CYS A 27 4.77 19.01 16.44
C CYS A 27 4.15 18.40 15.18
N ASP A 28 4.38 17.11 14.96
CA ASP A 28 4.04 16.36 13.75
C ASP A 28 3.23 15.12 14.11
N ALA A 29 2.37 14.68 13.18
CA ALA A 29 1.60 13.46 13.38
C ALA A 29 1.10 12.92 12.05
N ILE A 30 0.89 11.60 12.02
CA ILE A 30 0.44 10.85 10.86
C ILE A 30 -0.85 10.15 11.23
N TRP A 31 -1.85 10.33 10.37
CA TRP A 31 -3.10 9.58 10.40
C TRP A 31 -3.32 8.88 9.07
N ILE A 32 -4.09 7.81 9.14
CA ILE A 32 -4.70 7.19 7.96
C ILE A 32 -6.21 7.30 8.05
N VAL A 33 -6.84 7.41 6.90
CA VAL A 33 -8.30 7.38 6.73
C VAL A 33 -8.60 6.29 5.72
N ASP A 34 -9.23 5.22 6.17
CA ASP A 34 -9.67 4.15 5.27
C ASP A 34 -11.04 4.50 4.67
N GLY A 35 -11.13 4.40 3.35
CA GLY A 35 -12.33 4.66 2.58
C GLY A 35 -13.18 3.40 2.33
N PRO A 36 -14.38 3.57 1.75
CA PRO A 36 -15.20 2.44 1.35
C PRO A 36 -14.49 1.58 0.30
N VAL A 37 -14.85 0.31 0.24
CA VAL A 37 -14.35 -0.61 -0.79
C VAL A 37 -14.79 -0.13 -2.17
N VAL A 38 -13.83 0.10 -3.06
CA VAL A 38 -14.06 0.42 -4.48
C VAL A 38 -13.89 -0.87 -5.31
N ARG A 39 -14.58 -0.96 -6.45
CA ARG A 39 -14.46 -2.08 -7.40
C ARG A 39 -13.79 -1.62 -8.68
N MET A 40 -12.71 -2.27 -9.05
CA MET A 40 -11.91 -1.97 -10.25
C MET A 40 -12.23 -3.02 -11.25
N SER A 41 -12.59 -2.54 -12.43
CA SER A 41 -12.91 -3.38 -13.57
C SER A 41 -11.62 -3.78 -14.27
N PHE A 42 -11.39 -5.07 -14.35
CA PHE A 42 -10.36 -5.71 -15.16
C PHE A 42 -11.00 -6.30 -16.43
N PRO A 43 -10.19 -6.64 -17.44
CA PRO A 43 -10.67 -7.34 -18.63
C PRO A 43 -11.49 -8.59 -18.29
N LEU A 44 -12.36 -9.01 -19.21
CA LEU A 44 -13.26 -10.17 -19.05
C LEU A 44 -14.30 -10.02 -17.92
N GLY A 45 -14.64 -8.78 -17.55
CA GLY A 45 -15.69 -8.49 -16.56
C GLY A 45 -15.31 -8.81 -15.12
N LEU A 46 -14.03 -9.07 -14.84
CA LEU A 46 -13.54 -9.25 -13.49
C LEU A 46 -13.65 -7.93 -12.71
N GLN A 47 -14.33 -7.95 -11.58
CA GLN A 47 -14.33 -6.86 -10.62
C GLN A 47 -13.59 -7.27 -9.36
N VAL A 48 -12.50 -6.57 -9.05
CA VAL A 48 -11.74 -6.80 -7.83
C VAL A 48 -12.11 -5.71 -6.81
N PRO A 49 -12.59 -6.07 -5.60
CA PRO A 49 -12.76 -5.12 -4.52
C PRO A 49 -11.40 -4.75 -3.92
N PHE A 50 -11.16 -3.47 -3.65
CA PHE A 50 -10.00 -3.01 -2.88
C PHE A 50 -10.40 -1.86 -1.97
N PRO A 51 -9.75 -1.76 -0.79
CA PRO A 51 -9.89 -0.60 0.06
C PRO A 51 -9.06 0.56 -0.52
N THR A 52 -9.51 1.79 -0.26
CA THR A 52 -8.71 2.99 -0.49
C THR A 52 -8.22 3.51 0.86
N ARG A 53 -6.99 4.02 0.89
CA ARG A 53 -6.42 4.64 2.09
C ARG A 53 -5.83 6.00 1.77
N THR A 54 -6.34 7.03 2.43
CA THR A 54 -5.72 8.35 2.45
C THR A 54 -4.78 8.45 3.63
N THR A 55 -3.58 8.98 3.42
CA THR A 55 -2.64 9.31 4.51
C THR A 55 -2.60 10.81 4.70
N VAL A 56 -2.71 11.26 5.94
CA VAL A 56 -2.63 12.67 6.33
C VAL A 56 -1.44 12.83 7.24
N VAL A 57 -0.55 13.75 6.90
CA VAL A 57 0.60 14.12 7.72
C VAL A 57 0.47 15.58 8.11
N ARG A 58 0.48 15.86 9.41
CA ARG A 58 0.70 17.21 9.93
C ARG A 58 2.19 17.44 10.06
N LEU A 59 2.66 18.47 9.39
CA LEU A 59 4.05 18.91 9.40
C LEU A 59 4.29 19.83 10.61
N SER A 60 5.56 19.97 11.00
CA SER A 60 5.97 20.74 12.17
C SER A 60 5.63 22.24 12.10
N ASP A 61 5.41 22.77 10.90
CA ASP A 61 4.98 24.14 10.65
C ASP A 61 3.45 24.32 10.71
N GLY A 62 2.71 23.26 11.06
CA GLY A 62 1.26 23.23 11.09
C GLY A 62 0.61 22.94 9.73
N GLY A 63 1.40 22.82 8.66
CA GLY A 63 0.93 22.43 7.33
C GLY A 63 0.39 21.01 7.31
N LEU A 64 -0.52 20.73 6.38
CA LEU A 64 -1.04 19.38 6.14
C LEU A 64 -0.60 18.88 4.77
N TRP A 65 0.06 17.72 4.74
CA TRP A 65 0.26 16.94 3.55
C TRP A 65 -0.76 15.81 3.49
N VAL A 66 -1.61 15.84 2.46
CA VAL A 66 -2.62 14.81 2.25
C VAL A 66 -2.24 14.01 1.01
N HIS A 67 -1.97 12.73 1.23
CA HIS A 67 -1.78 11.77 0.17
C HIS A 67 -3.04 10.92 -0.01
N SER A 68 -3.79 11.19 -1.07
CA SER A 68 -4.99 10.46 -1.42
C SER A 68 -4.76 9.71 -2.74
N PRO A 69 -4.76 8.38 -2.76
CA PRO A 69 -4.67 7.62 -4.00
C PRO A 69 -5.93 7.91 -4.83
N GLY A 70 -5.75 8.53 -5.98
CA GLY A 70 -6.76 8.68 -7.03
C GLY A 70 -6.35 7.87 -8.26
N ALA A 71 -7.30 7.61 -9.17
CA ALA A 71 -6.96 6.99 -10.44
C ALA A 71 -6.04 7.93 -11.25
N LEU A 72 -4.75 7.60 -11.33
CA LEU A 72 -3.80 8.32 -12.17
C LEU A 72 -3.76 7.69 -13.56
N PRO A 73 -3.72 8.49 -14.64
CA PRO A 73 -3.46 7.96 -15.96
C PRO A 73 -2.05 7.33 -15.98
N PRO A 74 -1.80 6.24 -16.74
CA PRO A 74 -0.53 5.52 -16.72
C PRO A 74 0.70 6.39 -17.02
N SER A 75 0.54 7.48 -17.75
CA SER A 75 1.58 8.46 -18.06
C SER A 75 2.02 9.32 -16.85
N LEU A 76 1.16 9.42 -15.83
CA LEU A 76 1.40 10.15 -14.58
C LEU A 76 1.68 9.23 -13.40
N ALA A 77 1.70 7.90 -13.60
CA ALA A 77 2.04 6.90 -12.58
C ALA A 77 3.55 6.96 -12.26
N ARG A 78 3.97 8.02 -11.58
CA ARG A 78 5.27 8.14 -10.93
C ARG A 78 5.05 7.93 -9.45
N GLU A 79 5.69 6.89 -8.91
CA GLU A 79 5.67 6.66 -7.47
C GLU A 79 6.37 7.82 -6.76
N VAL A 80 5.75 8.32 -5.70
CA VAL A 80 6.36 9.23 -4.74
C VAL A 80 6.35 8.55 -3.39
N VAL A 81 7.48 8.58 -2.70
CA VAL A 81 7.60 8.06 -1.33
C VAL A 81 7.85 9.22 -0.36
N PHE A 82 7.23 9.15 0.81
CA PHE A 82 7.45 10.09 1.90
C PHE A 82 7.97 9.35 3.12
N PHE A 83 9.08 9.82 3.70
CA PHE A 83 9.62 9.24 4.93
C PHE A 83 9.54 10.23 6.08
N HIS A 84 8.68 9.91 7.04
CA HIS A 84 8.58 10.65 8.29
C HIS A 84 9.65 10.18 9.27
N ARG A 85 10.69 10.99 9.43
CA ARG A 85 11.89 10.62 10.21
C ARG A 85 11.59 10.38 11.69
N ALA A 86 10.80 11.25 12.31
CA ALA A 86 10.55 11.19 13.76
C ALA A 86 9.86 9.88 14.16
N SER A 87 8.90 9.41 13.37
CA SER A 87 8.17 8.16 13.64
C SER A 87 8.75 6.93 12.93
N ARG A 88 9.78 7.12 12.10
CA ARG A 88 10.33 6.10 11.17
C ARG A 88 9.24 5.46 10.31
N THR A 89 8.31 6.26 9.81
CA THR A 89 7.20 5.80 8.95
C THR A 89 7.49 6.13 7.50
N LEU A 90 7.58 5.11 6.65
CA LEU A 90 7.60 5.26 5.20
C LEU A 90 6.18 5.17 4.64
N ILE A 91 5.84 6.05 3.73
CA ILE A 91 4.56 6.08 3.01
C ILE A 91 4.88 5.87 1.53
N LEU A 92 4.29 4.85 0.92
CA LEU A 92 4.39 4.51 -0.51
C LEU A 92 3.02 4.12 -1.05
N THR A 93 2.84 4.13 -2.36
CA THR A 93 1.54 3.99 -3.00
C THR A 93 1.36 2.58 -3.56
N ASP A 94 1.78 2.37 -4.80
CA ASP A 94 1.36 1.24 -5.62
C ASP A 94 2.51 0.25 -5.82
N LEU A 95 3.74 0.63 -5.43
CA LEU A 95 4.90 -0.28 -5.39
C LEU A 95 4.72 -1.49 -4.47
N ILE A 96 3.80 -1.43 -3.51
CA ILE A 96 3.37 -2.58 -2.72
C ILE A 96 1.86 -2.57 -2.61
N GLU A 97 1.24 -3.59 -3.17
CA GLU A 97 -0.17 -3.93 -2.95
C GLU A 97 -0.24 -5.17 -2.06
N ASN A 98 -1.08 -5.14 -1.02
CA ASN A 98 -1.17 -6.21 -0.03
C ASN A 98 -2.63 -6.59 0.26
N PHE A 99 -3.33 -7.07 -0.76
CA PHE A 99 -4.77 -7.30 -0.69
C PHE A 99 -5.15 -8.58 0.07
N GLU A 100 -6.18 -8.48 0.91
CA GLU A 100 -6.81 -9.61 1.58
C GLU A 100 -8.01 -10.10 0.73
N VAL A 101 -7.76 -10.97 -0.26
CA VAL A 101 -8.73 -11.25 -1.34
C VAL A 101 -9.59 -12.50 -1.08
N ASP A 102 -10.04 -12.68 0.15
CA ASP A 102 -10.82 -13.85 0.57
C ASP A 102 -12.27 -13.88 0.04
N THR A 103 -12.67 -12.83 -0.70
CA THR A 103 -14.02 -12.61 -1.21
C THR A 103 -14.17 -12.89 -2.71
N LEU A 104 -13.08 -13.13 -3.45
CA LEU A 104 -13.15 -13.43 -4.88
C LEU A 104 -13.61 -14.87 -5.17
N ARG A 105 -14.20 -15.06 -6.36
CA ARG A 105 -14.54 -16.40 -6.87
C ARG A 105 -13.27 -17.16 -7.22
N TRP A 106 -13.29 -18.48 -7.01
CA TRP A 106 -12.15 -19.40 -7.16
C TRP A 106 -11.16 -19.12 -8.32
N PRO A 107 -11.59 -19.02 -9.60
CA PRO A 107 -10.61 -18.80 -10.68
C PRO A 107 -9.92 -17.43 -10.58
N TRP A 108 -10.63 -16.42 -10.08
CA TRP A 108 -10.11 -15.07 -9.93
C TRP A 108 -9.20 -14.91 -8.71
N SER A 109 -9.51 -15.60 -7.61
CA SER A 109 -8.60 -15.70 -6.46
C SER A 109 -7.26 -16.32 -6.87
N TRP A 110 -7.29 -17.36 -7.71
CA TRP A 110 -6.07 -18.01 -8.18
C TRP A 110 -5.25 -17.09 -9.11
N LEU A 111 -5.91 -16.39 -10.03
CA LEU A 111 -5.26 -15.40 -10.89
C LEU A 111 -4.61 -14.25 -10.09
N MET A 112 -5.31 -13.72 -9.07
CA MET A 112 -4.77 -12.68 -8.19
C MET A 112 -3.58 -13.16 -7.36
N ARG A 113 -3.56 -14.43 -6.94
CA ARG A 113 -2.37 -15.00 -6.27
C ARG A 113 -1.14 -14.99 -7.18
N LEU A 114 -1.32 -15.23 -8.48
CA LEU A 114 -0.23 -15.18 -9.46
C LEU A 114 0.29 -13.76 -9.71
N SER A 115 -0.50 -12.72 -9.47
CA SER A 115 -0.03 -11.32 -9.60
C SER A 115 1.01 -10.97 -8.53
N GLY A 116 0.96 -11.66 -7.37
CA GLY A 116 1.82 -11.41 -6.22
C GLY A 116 1.35 -10.27 -5.30
N ALA A 117 0.22 -9.63 -5.58
CA ALA A 117 -0.31 -8.50 -4.81
C ALA A 117 -1.11 -8.90 -3.55
N MET A 118 -1.02 -10.16 -3.12
CA MET A 118 -1.90 -10.71 -2.07
C MET A 118 -1.21 -10.85 -0.72
N HIS A 119 -1.94 -10.50 0.33
CA HIS A 119 -1.56 -10.75 1.73
C HIS A 119 -1.37 -12.25 2.00
N PRO A 120 -0.39 -12.66 2.83
CA PRO A 120 0.59 -11.81 3.54
C PRO A 120 1.83 -11.45 2.72
N ASP A 121 1.99 -12.00 1.51
CA ASP A 121 3.18 -11.81 0.68
C ASP A 121 3.01 -10.73 -0.39
N GLY A 122 2.28 -9.65 -0.07
CA GLY A 122 2.00 -8.55 -0.99
C GLY A 122 3.28 -7.91 -1.55
N LYS A 123 3.25 -7.58 -2.84
CA LYS A 123 4.33 -6.93 -3.60
C LYS A 123 3.75 -6.26 -4.84
N ALA A 124 4.56 -5.48 -5.56
CA ALA A 124 4.18 -4.95 -6.87
C ALA A 124 3.60 -6.06 -7.79
N PRO A 125 2.46 -5.84 -8.46
CA PRO A 125 1.92 -6.76 -9.46
C PRO A 125 2.95 -7.13 -10.55
N VAL A 126 2.87 -8.35 -11.09
CA VAL A 126 3.84 -8.85 -12.10
C VAL A 126 3.93 -7.92 -13.33
N ASP A 127 2.79 -7.41 -13.79
CA ASP A 127 2.69 -6.46 -14.89
C ASP A 127 3.40 -5.14 -14.57
N MET A 128 3.20 -4.61 -13.35
CA MET A 128 3.93 -3.42 -12.92
C MET A 128 5.43 -3.67 -12.80
N ARG A 129 5.86 -4.84 -12.30
CA ARG A 129 7.29 -5.20 -12.25
C ARG A 129 7.96 -5.19 -13.63
N LYS A 130 7.21 -5.47 -14.70
CA LYS A 130 7.72 -5.44 -16.08
C LYS A 130 8.02 -4.02 -16.56
N THR A 131 7.39 -2.98 -16.02
CA THR A 131 7.66 -1.58 -16.41
C THR A 131 9.07 -1.14 -15.97
N PHE A 132 9.59 -1.72 -14.89
CA PHE A 132 10.93 -1.47 -14.37
C PHE A 132 12.05 -2.19 -15.13
N ARG A 133 11.78 -2.97 -16.19
CA ARG A 133 12.82 -3.71 -16.94
C ARG A 133 13.94 -2.81 -17.46
N LYS A 134 13.61 -1.63 -17.98
CA LYS A 134 14.59 -0.64 -18.49
C LYS A 134 15.16 0.28 -17.40
N GLY A 135 14.53 0.34 -16.23
CA GLY A 135 14.88 1.24 -15.12
C GLY A 135 15.31 0.50 -13.85
N ARG A 136 15.75 -0.77 -13.97
CA ARG A 136 15.98 -1.65 -12.82
C ARG A 136 17.07 -1.14 -11.89
N GLU A 137 18.11 -0.50 -12.43
CA GLU A 137 19.18 0.12 -11.64
C GLU A 137 18.67 1.31 -10.84
N ALA A 138 17.90 2.21 -11.46
CA ALA A 138 17.27 3.33 -10.77
C ALA A 138 16.32 2.84 -9.67
N ALA A 139 15.55 1.78 -9.94
CA ALA A 139 14.67 1.16 -8.94
C ALA A 139 15.47 0.56 -7.76
N ARG A 140 16.60 -0.11 -8.02
CA ARG A 140 17.51 -0.62 -6.99
C ARG A 140 18.12 0.50 -6.16
N ALA A 141 18.53 1.60 -6.79
CA ALA A 141 19.07 2.78 -6.09
C ALA A 141 18.01 3.42 -5.18
N SER A 142 16.77 3.56 -5.66
CA SER A 142 15.65 4.03 -4.84
C SER A 142 15.36 3.08 -3.68
N LEU A 143 15.37 1.77 -3.90
CA LEU A 143 15.22 0.77 -2.84
C LEU A 143 16.34 0.87 -1.80
N ALA A 144 17.60 0.96 -2.22
CA ALA A 144 18.72 1.11 -1.30
C ALA A 144 18.58 2.36 -0.43
N ARG A 145 18.10 3.47 -1.01
CA ARG A 145 17.80 4.69 -0.25
C ARG A 145 16.68 4.48 0.77
N MET A 146 15.60 3.80 0.39
CA MET A 146 14.49 3.48 1.30
C MET A 146 14.93 2.58 2.45
N LEU A 147 15.75 1.55 2.17
CA LEU A 147 16.30 0.66 3.19
C LEU A 147 17.26 1.39 4.15
N ALA A 148 18.07 2.32 3.64
CA ALA A 148 18.98 3.13 4.46
C ALA A 148 18.25 4.04 5.47
N TRP A 149 16.99 4.42 5.19
CA TRP A 149 16.15 5.14 6.15
C TRP A 149 15.67 4.29 7.33
N GLN A 150 15.78 2.96 7.21
CA GLN A 150 15.38 1.97 8.21
C GLN A 150 13.98 2.24 8.78
N PRO A 151 12.92 2.23 7.96
CA PRO A 151 11.57 2.43 8.47
C PRO A 151 11.17 1.32 9.44
N GLU A 152 10.48 1.71 10.50
CA GLU A 152 9.77 0.80 11.40
C GLU A 152 8.38 0.46 10.83
N ARG A 153 7.74 1.45 10.20
CA ARG A 153 6.38 1.33 9.65
C ARG A 153 6.36 1.60 8.15
N VAL A 154 5.51 0.90 7.43
CA VAL A 154 5.29 1.13 5.98
C VAL A 154 3.79 1.23 5.73
N VAL A 155 3.32 2.43 5.42
CA VAL A 155 1.95 2.72 5.02
C VAL A 155 1.84 2.58 3.50
N ILE A 156 0.83 1.83 3.06
CA ILE A 156 0.52 1.59 1.64
C ILE A 156 -0.92 1.98 1.34
N SER A 157 -1.19 2.38 0.09
CA SER A 157 -2.52 2.78 -0.38
C SER A 157 -3.54 1.63 -0.40
N HIS A 158 -3.04 0.40 -0.57
CA HIS A 158 -3.86 -0.73 -0.97
C HIS A 158 -3.62 -1.97 -0.10
N GLY A 159 -4.62 -2.30 0.71
CA GLY A 159 -4.62 -3.47 1.59
C GLY A 159 -3.98 -3.24 2.96
N THR A 160 -3.51 -4.32 3.59
CA THR A 160 -2.93 -4.27 4.94
C THR A 160 -1.56 -3.60 4.91
N TRP A 161 -1.36 -2.56 5.71
CA TRP A 161 -0.07 -1.90 5.89
C TRP A 161 0.77 -2.58 6.99
N TYR A 162 2.08 -2.31 6.99
CA TYR A 162 3.02 -2.95 7.91
C TYR A 162 3.31 -2.02 9.11
N GLN A 163 2.86 -2.46 10.29
CA GLN A 163 2.92 -1.65 11.51
C GLN A 163 4.25 -1.78 12.27
N SER A 164 5.07 -2.76 11.92
CA SER A 164 6.39 -3.00 12.49
C SER A 164 7.29 -3.68 11.45
N HIS A 165 8.60 -3.71 11.73
CA HIS A 165 9.60 -4.37 10.89
C HIS A 165 9.62 -3.88 9.43
N GLY A 166 9.28 -2.62 9.19
CA GLY A 166 9.11 -2.05 7.85
C GLY A 166 10.30 -2.29 6.91
N THR A 167 11.53 -2.22 7.41
CA THR A 167 12.73 -2.50 6.61
C THR A 167 12.75 -3.94 6.06
N ALA A 168 12.41 -4.93 6.89
CA ALA A 168 12.36 -6.33 6.46
C ALA A 168 11.22 -6.55 5.46
N GLU A 169 10.07 -5.89 5.65
CA GLU A 169 8.95 -5.96 4.72
C GLU A 169 9.27 -5.33 3.36
N LEU A 170 10.05 -4.24 3.33
CA LEU A 170 10.58 -3.70 2.07
C LEU A 170 11.49 -4.69 1.37
N GLU A 171 12.44 -5.31 2.07
CA GLU A 171 13.31 -6.31 1.46
C GLU A 171 12.52 -7.49 0.88
N ARG A 172 11.51 -7.98 1.62
CA ARG A 172 10.61 -9.05 1.18
C ARG A 172 9.82 -8.65 -0.06
N ALA A 173 9.17 -7.49 -0.01
CA ALA A 173 8.29 -7.01 -1.08
C ALA A 173 9.07 -6.66 -2.36
N PHE A 174 10.30 -6.17 -2.23
CA PHE A 174 11.15 -5.80 -3.37
C PHE A 174 12.17 -6.88 -3.77
N ARG A 175 12.11 -8.10 -3.23
CA ARG A 175 13.04 -9.20 -3.59
C ARG A 175 13.13 -9.50 -5.09
N TRP A 176 12.10 -9.15 -5.85
CA TRP A 176 12.05 -9.28 -7.31
C TRP A 176 12.96 -8.29 -8.05
N LEU A 177 13.52 -7.28 -7.37
CA LEU A 177 14.54 -6.35 -7.88
C LEU A 177 15.97 -6.83 -7.64
N ARG A 178 16.18 -7.88 -6.83
CA ARG A 178 17.51 -8.50 -6.70
C ARG A 178 18.01 -8.96 -8.08
#